data_AF-A0A8I6GHL0-F1
#
_entry.id   AF-A0A8I6GHL0-F1
#
_cell.length_a   1.000
_cell.length_b   1.000
_cell.length_c   1.000
_cell.angle_alpha   90.00
_cell.angle_beta   90.00
_cell.angle_gamma   90.00
#
_symmetry.space_group_name_H-M   'P 1'
#
loop_
_entity.id
_entity.type
_entity.pdbx_description
1 polymer ?
#
loop_
_entity_poly.entity_id
_entity_poly.type
_entity_poly.pdbx_seq_one_letter_code
_entity_poly.pdbx_strand_id
1 'polypeptide(L)'
;TLSTCGGLGFTHCQTPSWWPPRPHLQVCAQLCRTPCTCPWTPPQCPQGVPLVLDGCGCCKVCARRLGESCDHLHVCDPSQGLVCQPGAGPGGHGAVCLLDEDDGSCEVNGRRYLDGETFKPNCRVLCRCDDGGFTCLPLCSEDVRLPSWDCPRPKRIQVPGRCCPEWVCDQGVTPAIQRSTAQGHQLSALVTPASADAPCPNWSTAWGPCSTTCGLGIATRVSNQNRFCQLEIQRRLCLPRPCLAARSHSSWNSAF
;
A
#
# COMPACT_ATOMS: atom_id res chain seq x y z
N THR A 1 42.09 -36.17 -26.55
CA THR A 1 40.82 -36.51 -25.88
C THR A 1 39.80 -35.48 -26.29
N LEU A 2 38.78 -35.97 -26.99
CA LEU A 2 37.73 -35.19 -27.66
C LEU A 2 36.71 -34.73 -26.60
N SER A 3 36.42 -33.43 -26.52
CA SER A 3 35.19 -32.93 -25.91
C SER A 3 34.58 -31.94 -26.89
N THR A 4 33.55 -32.41 -27.56
CA THR A 4 32.78 -31.81 -28.65
C THR A 4 32.14 -30.48 -28.26
N CYS A 5 32.49 -29.40 -28.97
CA CYS A 5 31.64 -28.22 -29.09
C CYS A 5 30.45 -28.58 -29.99
N GLY A 6 29.27 -28.74 -29.40
CA GLY A 6 28.03 -29.03 -30.12
C GLY A 6 27.04 -27.89 -29.95
N GLY A 7 26.93 -27.05 -30.98
CA GLY A 7 25.70 -26.36 -31.40
C GLY A 7 25.04 -25.38 -30.44
N LEU A 8 25.34 -24.09 -30.62
CA LEU A 8 24.41 -22.98 -30.86
C LEU A 8 25.27 -21.73 -31.08
N GLY A 9 24.92 -20.91 -32.08
CA GLY A 9 25.77 -19.86 -32.64
C GLY A 9 26.15 -18.73 -31.67
N PHE A 10 27.19 -18.94 -30.87
CA PHE A 10 27.91 -17.89 -30.15
C PHE A 10 29.11 -17.46 -30.99
N THR A 11 28.94 -16.39 -31.76
CA THR A 11 30.10 -15.70 -32.35
C THR A 11 30.45 -14.50 -31.48
N HIS A 12 31.64 -14.59 -30.87
CA HIS A 12 32.40 -13.58 -30.13
C HIS A 12 32.21 -13.44 -28.60
N CYS A 13 32.96 -14.26 -27.86
CA CYS A 13 33.53 -13.83 -26.58
C CYS A 13 34.90 -13.21 -26.85
N GLN A 14 35.02 -11.88 -26.86
CA GLN A 14 36.32 -11.22 -26.73
C GLN A 14 36.62 -11.04 -25.25
N THR A 15 37.62 -11.77 -24.76
CA THR A 15 38.33 -11.39 -23.54
C THR A 15 39.25 -10.23 -23.89
N PRO A 16 39.14 -9.04 -23.26
CA PRO A 16 40.28 -8.14 -23.19
C PRO A 16 41.36 -8.91 -22.43
N SER A 17 42.42 -9.29 -23.12
CA SER A 17 43.65 -9.67 -22.45
C SER A 17 44.06 -8.49 -21.56
N TRP A 18 44.70 -8.80 -20.43
CA TRP A 18 45.19 -7.87 -19.42
C TRP A 18 44.16 -7.56 -18.30
N TRP A 19 44.61 -7.82 -17.07
CA TRP A 19 44.03 -7.58 -15.73
C TRP A 19 43.35 -8.79 -15.02
N PRO A 20 43.63 -9.02 -13.71
CA PRO A 20 43.41 -10.30 -12.98
C PRO A 20 41.97 -10.49 -12.48
N PRO A 21 41.57 -11.70 -12.02
CA PRO A 21 40.17 -12.12 -11.96
C PRO A 21 39.47 -11.51 -10.74
N ARG A 22 38.46 -10.67 -11.00
CA ARG A 22 37.40 -10.37 -10.04
C ARG A 22 36.23 -11.33 -10.32
N PRO A 23 35.40 -11.68 -9.32
CA PRO A 23 34.24 -12.52 -9.55
C PRO A 23 33.36 -11.80 -10.56
N HIS A 24 33.34 -12.30 -11.79
CA HIS A 24 32.51 -11.77 -12.84
C HIS A 24 31.06 -11.89 -12.35
N LEU A 25 30.42 -10.77 -12.03
CA LEU A 25 29.00 -10.66 -12.33
C LEU A 25 28.90 -10.92 -13.84
N GLN A 26 28.57 -12.16 -14.18
CA GLN A 26 28.23 -12.54 -15.53
C GLN A 26 26.88 -11.89 -15.81
N VAL A 27 26.92 -10.62 -16.23
CA VAL A 27 25.76 -9.93 -16.76
C VAL A 27 25.52 -10.53 -18.14
N CYS A 28 24.70 -11.57 -18.19
CA CYS A 28 24.13 -12.04 -19.44
C CYS A 28 23.14 -10.96 -19.91
N ALA A 29 23.61 -10.05 -20.76
CA ALA A 29 22.70 -9.22 -21.54
C ALA A 29 21.95 -10.17 -22.49
N GLN A 30 20.65 -10.40 -22.22
CA GLN A 30 19.79 -11.18 -23.10
C GLN A 30 19.76 -10.47 -24.47
N LEU A 31 20.24 -11.17 -25.48
CA LEU A 31 20.50 -10.61 -26.80
C LEU A 31 19.20 -10.49 -27.61
N CYS A 32 18.31 -9.59 -27.19
CA CYS A 32 17.19 -9.19 -28.02
C CYS A 32 17.72 -8.48 -29.27
N ARG A 33 17.44 -9.02 -30.46
CA ARG A 33 17.85 -8.39 -31.72
C ARG A 33 17.05 -7.12 -31.94
N THR A 34 17.76 -6.00 -32.10
CA THR A 34 17.19 -4.71 -32.51
C THR A 34 17.80 -4.29 -33.86
N PRO A 35 17.00 -4.07 -34.91
CA PRO A 35 15.54 -4.16 -34.97
C PRO A 35 15.03 -5.60 -34.95
N CYS A 36 13.80 -5.79 -34.46
CA CYS A 36 13.19 -7.12 -34.42
C CYS A 36 12.86 -7.60 -35.83
N THR A 37 12.94 -8.91 -36.03
CA THR A 37 12.55 -9.56 -37.28
C THR A 37 11.39 -10.50 -36.98
N CYS A 38 10.15 -10.02 -37.12
CA CYS A 38 8.94 -10.79 -36.84
C CYS A 38 8.26 -11.26 -38.14
N PRO A 39 7.57 -12.41 -38.12
CA PRO A 39 6.73 -12.81 -39.24
C PRO A 39 5.60 -11.80 -39.44
N TRP A 40 5.32 -11.44 -40.69
CA TRP A 40 4.28 -10.47 -41.06
C TRP A 40 2.88 -10.90 -40.62
N THR A 41 2.60 -12.21 -40.68
CA THR A 41 1.35 -12.80 -40.20
C THR A 41 1.55 -13.37 -38.81
N PRO A 42 0.78 -12.93 -37.80
CA PRO A 42 0.82 -13.53 -36.48
C PRO A 42 0.45 -15.01 -36.51
N PRO A 43 1.06 -15.86 -35.66
CA PRO A 43 0.75 -17.28 -35.62
C PRO A 43 -0.70 -17.52 -35.17
N GLN A 44 -1.32 -18.58 -35.70
CA GLN A 44 -2.60 -19.08 -35.20
C GLN A 44 -2.34 -20.02 -34.03
N CYS A 45 -2.81 -19.63 -32.85
CA CYS A 45 -2.62 -20.42 -31.65
C CYS A 45 -3.70 -21.49 -31.48
N PRO A 46 -3.38 -22.60 -30.78
CA PRO A 46 -4.38 -23.61 -30.42
C PRO A 46 -5.57 -23.01 -29.67
N GLN A 47 -6.69 -23.74 -29.66
CA GLN A 47 -7.89 -23.32 -28.94
C GLN A 47 -7.60 -23.08 -27.46
N GLY A 48 -8.00 -21.90 -26.97
CA GLY A 48 -7.78 -21.49 -25.58
C GLY A 48 -6.35 -21.03 -25.25
N VAL A 49 -5.43 -20.98 -26.23
CA VAL A 49 -4.07 -20.45 -26.04
C VAL A 49 -4.00 -19.01 -26.55
N PRO A 50 -3.69 -18.01 -25.71
CA PRO A 50 -3.63 -16.63 -26.14
C PRO A 50 -2.37 -16.34 -26.94
N LEU A 51 -2.47 -15.31 -27.78
CA LEU A 51 -1.35 -14.72 -28.49
C LEU A 51 -0.72 -13.63 -27.61
N VAL A 52 0.57 -13.76 -27.30
CA VAL A 52 1.32 -12.88 -26.40
C VAL A 52 2.58 -12.36 -27.08
N LEU A 53 3.29 -11.42 -26.47
CA LEU A 53 4.60 -10.98 -26.96
C LEU A 53 5.69 -11.93 -26.47
N ASP A 54 6.74 -12.12 -27.27
CA ASP A 54 7.97 -12.80 -26.85
C ASP A 54 8.64 -12.10 -25.65
N GLY A 55 9.64 -12.73 -25.04
CA GLY A 55 10.35 -12.14 -23.89
C GLY A 55 11.19 -10.91 -24.23
N CYS A 56 11.30 -10.55 -25.51
CA CYS A 56 11.86 -9.28 -25.98
C CYS A 56 10.80 -8.19 -26.19
N GLY A 57 9.52 -8.50 -25.97
CA GLY A 57 8.40 -7.57 -26.13
C GLY A 57 8.11 -7.20 -27.59
N CYS A 58 8.49 -8.02 -28.56
CA CYS A 58 8.50 -7.63 -29.96
C CYS A 58 7.62 -8.48 -30.88
N CYS A 59 7.85 -9.78 -30.96
CA CYS A 59 7.11 -10.65 -31.86
C CYS A 59 5.92 -11.30 -31.15
N LYS A 60 4.82 -11.48 -31.89
CA LYS A 60 3.65 -12.23 -31.40
C LYS A 60 3.93 -13.72 -31.46
N VAL A 61 3.82 -14.40 -30.32
CA VAL A 61 4.03 -15.83 -30.15
C VAL A 61 2.83 -16.45 -29.42
N CYS A 62 2.62 -17.76 -29.58
CA CYS A 62 1.63 -18.46 -28.78
C CYS A 62 2.18 -18.69 -27.37
N ALA A 63 1.35 -18.40 -26.38
CA ALA A 63 1.74 -18.58 -25.00
C ALA A 63 1.97 -20.06 -24.66
N ARG A 64 3.00 -20.33 -23.87
CA ARG A 64 3.31 -21.67 -23.35
C ARG A 64 2.42 -22.03 -22.17
N ARG A 65 1.94 -23.27 -22.14
CA ARG A 65 1.03 -23.78 -21.11
C ARG A 65 1.80 -24.45 -19.96
N LEU A 66 1.08 -24.79 -18.88
CA LEU A 66 1.64 -25.46 -17.71
C LEU A 66 2.42 -26.73 -18.10
N GLY A 67 3.66 -26.83 -17.64
CA GLY A 67 4.58 -27.94 -17.91
C GLY A 67 5.29 -27.88 -19.27
N GLU A 68 4.97 -26.92 -20.14
CA GLU A 68 5.68 -26.75 -21.41
C GLU A 68 7.04 -26.08 -21.20
N SER A 69 8.01 -26.39 -22.07
CA SER A 69 9.32 -25.76 -22.05
C SER A 69 9.22 -24.29 -22.47
N CYS A 70 9.88 -23.42 -21.71
CA CYS A 70 9.92 -21.99 -21.94
C CYS A 70 11.37 -21.47 -22.01
N ASP A 71 11.53 -20.34 -22.69
CA ASP A 71 12.81 -19.66 -22.84
C ASP A 71 12.58 -18.15 -23.05
N HIS A 72 13.62 -17.43 -23.47
CA HIS A 72 13.58 -15.98 -23.67
C HIS A 72 12.62 -15.53 -24.80
N LEU A 73 12.26 -16.41 -25.72
CA LEU A 73 11.39 -16.12 -26.86
C LEU A 73 10.00 -16.75 -26.69
N HIS A 74 9.95 -17.91 -26.03
CA HIS A 74 8.74 -18.67 -25.77
C HIS A 74 8.29 -18.45 -24.32
N VAL A 75 7.40 -17.48 -24.14
CA VAL A 75 6.89 -17.08 -22.82
C VAL A 75 5.67 -17.89 -22.39
N CYS A 76 5.50 -18.06 -21.08
CA CYS A 76 4.36 -18.74 -20.47
C CYS A 76 3.07 -17.91 -20.55
N ASP A 77 1.92 -18.56 -20.45
CA ASP A 77 0.59 -17.93 -20.48
C ASP A 77 0.32 -17.08 -19.23
N PRO A 78 0.39 -15.74 -19.34
CA PRO A 78 0.19 -14.86 -18.21
C PRO A 78 -1.27 -14.82 -17.76
N SER A 79 -2.21 -15.18 -18.64
CA SER A 79 -3.64 -15.24 -18.28
C SER A 79 -3.95 -16.38 -17.32
N GLN A 80 -3.05 -17.37 -17.24
CA GLN A 80 -3.11 -18.51 -16.33
C GLN A 80 -2.16 -18.37 -15.13
N GLY A 81 -1.50 -17.23 -14.96
CA GLY A 81 -0.53 -17.00 -13.87
C GLY A 81 0.71 -17.88 -13.97
N LEU A 82 1.12 -18.27 -15.18
CA LEU A 82 2.28 -19.14 -15.37
C LEU A 82 3.57 -18.33 -15.50
N VAL A 83 4.62 -18.77 -14.83
CA VAL A 83 5.96 -18.18 -14.86
C VAL A 83 6.99 -19.21 -15.30
N CYS A 84 7.98 -18.76 -16.06
CA CYS A 84 9.04 -19.60 -16.59
C CYS A 84 10.10 -19.88 -15.52
N GLN A 85 10.07 -21.07 -14.93
CA GLN A 85 10.95 -21.45 -13.83
C GLN A 85 11.99 -22.49 -14.30
N PRO A 86 13.27 -22.41 -13.87
CA PRO A 86 14.27 -23.44 -14.16
C PRO A 86 13.84 -24.80 -13.60
N GLY A 87 13.98 -25.87 -14.38
CA GLY A 87 13.68 -27.23 -13.91
C GLY A 87 14.56 -27.62 -12.71
N ALA A 88 13.94 -28.02 -11.60
CA ALA A 88 14.65 -28.48 -10.42
C ALA A 88 15.25 -29.89 -10.64
N GLY A 89 16.57 -29.99 -10.71
CA GLY A 89 17.27 -31.28 -10.75
C GLY A 89 18.73 -31.19 -11.19
N PRO A 90 19.62 -32.09 -10.69
CA PRO A 90 21.01 -32.20 -11.13
C PRO A 90 21.06 -32.82 -12.54
N GLY A 91 20.74 -32.00 -13.54
CA GLY A 91 20.53 -32.43 -14.92
C GLY A 91 19.92 -31.36 -15.83
N GLY A 92 19.46 -30.23 -15.26
CA GLY A 92 19.19 -29.00 -16.01
C GLY A 92 18.35 -29.20 -17.27
N HIS A 93 17.25 -29.95 -17.18
CA HIS A 93 16.23 -29.91 -18.21
C HIS A 93 15.72 -28.47 -18.25
N GLY A 94 15.63 -27.87 -19.45
CA GLY A 94 15.36 -26.45 -19.64
C GLY A 94 14.18 -25.90 -18.83
N ALA A 95 14.05 -24.58 -18.75
CA ALA A 95 13.00 -23.94 -17.98
C ALA A 95 11.61 -24.39 -18.46
N VAL A 96 10.67 -24.51 -17.53
CA VAL A 96 9.29 -24.96 -17.77
C VAL A 96 8.31 -23.97 -17.17
N CYS A 97 7.13 -23.86 -17.79
CA CYS A 97 6.06 -23.03 -17.29
C CYS A 97 5.39 -23.68 -16.08
N LEU A 98 5.53 -23.07 -14.91
CA LEU A 98 4.89 -23.49 -13.68
C LEU A 98 3.93 -22.38 -13.23
N LEU A 99 2.95 -22.73 -12.39
CA LEU A 99 2.17 -21.69 -11.71
C LEU A 99 3.12 -20.85 -10.89
N ASP A 100 2.92 -19.53 -10.91
CA ASP A 100 3.57 -18.68 -9.93
C ASP A 100 3.05 -19.14 -8.56
N GLU A 101 3.93 -19.74 -7.77
CA GLU A 101 3.69 -19.89 -6.35
C GLU A 101 3.84 -18.50 -5.74
N ASP A 102 2.85 -17.63 -5.99
CA ASP A 102 2.67 -16.45 -5.17
C ASP A 102 2.39 -16.99 -3.78
N ASP A 103 3.40 -16.95 -2.92
CA ASP A 103 3.35 -17.43 -1.55
C ASP A 103 2.50 -16.51 -0.65
N GLY A 104 1.57 -15.76 -1.27
CA GLY A 104 0.80 -14.67 -0.69
C GLY A 104 1.68 -13.58 -0.10
N SER A 105 2.95 -13.48 -0.54
CA SER A 105 3.89 -12.57 0.09
C SER A 105 3.70 -11.13 -0.33
N CYS A 106 3.90 -10.22 0.61
CA CYS A 106 3.75 -8.80 0.41
C CYS A 106 5.12 -8.14 0.28
N GLU A 107 5.32 -7.34 -0.76
CA GLU A 107 6.49 -6.48 -0.85
C GLU A 107 6.16 -5.07 -0.36
N VAL A 108 6.78 -4.65 0.75
CA VAL A 108 6.60 -3.32 1.35
C VAL A 108 7.95 -2.65 1.53
N ASN A 109 8.19 -1.55 0.79
CA ASN A 109 9.46 -0.81 0.75
C ASN A 109 10.68 -1.69 0.41
N GLY A 110 10.55 -2.61 -0.56
CA GLY A 110 11.63 -3.50 -0.99
C GLY A 110 11.95 -4.64 0.00
N ARG A 111 11.09 -4.87 1.00
CA ARG A 111 11.17 -6.01 1.91
C ARG A 111 9.98 -6.92 1.66
N ARG A 112 10.25 -8.22 1.58
CA ARG A 112 9.25 -9.26 1.38
C ARG A 112 8.77 -9.80 2.73
N TYR A 113 7.46 -9.91 2.91
CA TYR A 113 6.78 -10.43 4.09
C TYR A 113 5.92 -11.61 3.69
N LEU A 114 5.97 -12.71 4.42
CA LEU A 114 5.19 -13.92 4.10
C LEU A 114 3.70 -13.72 4.42
N ASP A 115 2.84 -14.53 3.80
CA ASP A 115 1.41 -14.53 4.14
C ASP A 115 1.19 -14.75 5.64
N GLY A 116 0.33 -13.93 6.24
CA GLY A 116 0.08 -13.90 7.69
C GLY A 116 1.15 -13.19 8.52
N GLU A 117 2.30 -12.80 7.96
CA GLU A 117 3.36 -12.11 8.70
C GLU A 117 2.93 -10.70 9.12
N THR A 118 3.21 -10.34 10.37
CA THR A 118 2.96 -9.00 10.89
C THR A 118 4.24 -8.19 11.03
N PHE A 119 4.21 -6.94 10.58
CA PHE A 119 5.35 -6.03 10.63
C PHE A 119 4.96 -4.63 11.09
N LYS A 120 5.91 -3.92 11.69
CA LYS A 120 5.70 -2.62 12.33
C LYS A 120 6.53 -1.55 11.62
N PRO A 121 5.98 -0.86 10.58
CA PRO A 121 6.76 0.10 9.80
C PRO A 121 7.21 1.31 10.63
N ASN A 122 6.45 1.69 11.65
CA ASN A 122 6.87 2.67 12.65
C ASN A 122 6.17 2.39 13.99
N CYS A 123 6.50 3.17 15.01
CA CYS A 123 6.00 2.93 16.36
C CYS A 123 4.46 2.98 16.49
N ARG A 124 3.76 3.66 15.57
CA ARG A 124 2.32 3.97 15.62
C ARG A 124 1.44 3.07 14.75
N VAL A 125 2.01 2.19 13.94
CA VAL A 125 1.25 1.39 12.96
C VAL A 125 1.74 -0.05 12.99
N LEU A 126 0.80 -1.01 13.03
CA LEU A 126 1.07 -2.44 12.86
C LEU A 126 0.38 -2.91 11.59
N CYS A 127 1.09 -3.61 10.72
CA CYS A 127 0.56 -4.16 9.48
C CYS A 127 0.63 -5.68 9.48
N ARG A 128 -0.27 -6.31 8.73
CA ARG A 128 -0.30 -7.75 8.47
C ARG A 128 -0.35 -7.98 6.96
N CYS A 129 0.49 -8.88 6.47
CA CYS A 129 0.44 -9.39 5.10
C CYS A 129 -0.65 -10.46 4.98
N ASP A 130 -1.42 -10.42 3.91
CA ASP A 130 -2.56 -11.30 3.62
C ASP A 130 -2.74 -11.36 2.09
N ASP A 131 -2.46 -12.52 1.49
CA ASP A 131 -2.69 -12.83 0.07
C ASP A 131 -2.11 -11.78 -0.90
N GLY A 132 -0.83 -11.44 -0.73
CA GLY A 132 -0.10 -10.47 -1.56
C GLY A 132 -0.43 -8.99 -1.26
N GLY A 133 -1.40 -8.73 -0.39
CA GLY A 133 -1.78 -7.38 0.09
C GLY A 133 -1.49 -7.20 1.58
N PHE A 134 -1.45 -5.97 2.08
CA PHE A 134 -1.26 -5.73 3.52
C PHE A 134 -2.32 -4.81 4.12
N THR A 135 -2.72 -5.11 5.35
CA THR A 135 -3.67 -4.32 6.14
C THR A 135 -2.98 -3.74 7.37
N CYS A 136 -3.14 -2.44 7.62
CA CYS A 136 -2.51 -1.74 8.75
C CYS A 136 -3.54 -1.22 9.75
N LEU A 137 -3.19 -1.32 11.03
CA LEU A 137 -3.96 -0.84 12.17
C LEU A 137 -3.17 0.23 12.94
N PRO A 138 -3.81 1.34 13.33
CA PRO A 138 -3.18 2.34 14.19
C PRO A 138 -3.01 1.78 15.61
N LEU A 139 -1.81 1.93 16.16
CA LEU A 139 -1.47 1.55 17.54
C LEU A 139 -1.67 2.69 18.54
N CYS A 140 -1.77 3.93 18.04
CA CYS A 140 -2.05 5.09 18.86
C CYS A 140 -3.55 5.42 18.82
N SER A 141 -4.05 5.96 19.93
CA SER A 141 -5.43 6.41 20.02
C SER A 141 -5.66 7.62 19.10
N GLU A 142 -6.61 7.56 18.17
CA GLU A 142 -7.03 8.67 17.29
C GLU A 142 -8.24 9.41 17.88
N ASP A 143 -8.40 9.36 19.19
CA ASP A 143 -9.43 10.06 19.94
C ASP A 143 -9.27 11.58 19.89
N VAL A 144 -10.41 12.26 19.97
CA VAL A 144 -10.51 13.71 19.94
C VAL A 144 -10.88 14.23 21.32
N ARG A 145 -10.01 15.04 21.93
CA ARG A 145 -10.31 15.73 23.18
C ARG A 145 -11.04 17.03 22.90
N LEU A 146 -12.30 17.10 23.30
CA LEU A 146 -13.09 18.32 23.24
C LEU A 146 -12.63 19.30 24.34
N PRO A 147 -12.71 20.62 24.12
CA PRO A 147 -12.55 21.61 25.16
C PRO A 147 -13.45 21.34 26.36
N SER A 148 -12.85 21.34 27.54
CA SER A 148 -13.52 21.12 28.82
C SER A 148 -13.14 22.20 29.82
N TRP A 149 -13.85 22.26 30.95
CA TRP A 149 -13.55 23.26 31.99
C TRP A 149 -12.11 23.15 32.54
N ASP A 150 -11.59 21.93 32.66
CA ASP A 150 -10.20 21.63 33.04
C ASP A 150 -9.18 21.84 31.90
N CYS A 151 -9.64 21.85 30.65
CA CYS A 151 -8.79 21.91 29.47
C CYS A 151 -9.50 22.67 28.33
N PRO A 152 -9.60 24.00 28.41
CA PRO A 152 -10.36 24.80 27.45
C PRO A 152 -9.70 24.87 26.07
N ARG A 153 -8.40 24.59 25.98
CA ARG A 153 -7.63 24.59 24.72
C ARG A 153 -6.75 23.34 24.62
N PRO A 154 -7.35 22.18 24.31
CA PRO A 154 -6.62 20.94 24.12
C PRO A 154 -5.79 21.00 22.84
N LYS A 155 -4.51 20.67 22.94
CA LYS A 155 -3.57 20.56 21.81
C LYS A 155 -2.96 19.17 21.80
N ARG A 156 -3.04 18.48 20.67
CA ARG A 156 -2.39 17.18 20.48
C ARG A 156 -0.96 17.43 20.00
N ILE A 157 0.02 17.10 20.84
CA ILE A 157 1.43 17.37 20.55
C ILE A 157 2.24 16.07 20.55
N GLN A 158 3.34 16.07 19.79
CA GLN A 158 4.32 15.00 19.85
C GLN A 158 5.26 15.23 21.04
N VAL A 159 5.17 14.38 22.05
CA VAL A 159 6.08 14.43 23.21
C VAL A 159 7.41 13.74 22.84
N PRO A 160 8.57 14.38 23.07
CA PRO A 160 9.87 13.76 22.83
C PRO A 160 10.01 12.43 23.59
N GLY A 161 10.49 11.38 22.93
CA GLY A 161 10.68 10.06 23.53
C GLY A 161 9.42 9.21 23.68
N ARG A 162 8.23 9.75 23.39
CA ARG A 162 6.97 8.98 23.36
C ARG A 162 6.63 8.60 21.92
N CYS A 163 6.03 7.43 21.73
CA CYS A 163 5.58 7.03 20.40
C CYS A 163 4.31 7.77 19.95
N CYS A 164 3.30 7.78 20.81
CA CYS A 164 2.01 8.37 20.53
C CYS A 164 1.97 9.85 20.94
N PRO A 165 1.25 10.69 20.20
CA PRO A 165 1.00 12.06 20.61
C PRO A 165 0.10 12.08 21.85
N GLU A 166 0.27 13.10 22.69
CA GLU A 166 -0.51 13.30 23.90
C GLU A 166 -1.26 14.63 23.85
N TRP A 167 -2.37 14.70 24.60
CA TRP A 167 -3.13 15.91 24.77
C TRP A 167 -2.52 16.78 25.87
N VAL A 168 -2.11 17.99 25.52
CA VAL A 168 -1.71 19.03 26.48
C VAL A 168 -2.75 20.15 26.49
N CYS A 169 -2.91 20.75 27.66
CA CYS A 169 -3.84 21.86 27.88
C CYS A 169 -3.03 23.13 28.04
N ASP A 170 -3.13 24.01 27.05
CA ASP A 170 -2.44 25.31 27.11
C ASP A 170 -3.27 26.25 27.97
N GLN A 171 -2.92 26.35 29.25
CA GLN A 171 -3.51 27.32 30.16
C GLN A 171 -3.17 28.70 29.63
N GLY A 172 -4.11 29.32 28.91
CA GLY A 172 -3.99 30.73 28.57
C GLY A 172 -3.82 31.46 29.88
N VAL A 173 -2.80 32.32 29.96
CA VAL A 173 -2.57 33.22 31.08
C VAL A 173 -3.93 33.81 31.47
N THR A 174 -4.51 33.30 32.55
CA THR A 174 -5.57 34.02 33.24
C THR A 174 -4.89 35.31 33.69
N PRO A 175 -5.34 36.51 33.26
CA PRO A 175 -4.87 37.72 33.90
C PRO A 175 -5.15 37.53 35.38
N ALA A 176 -4.10 37.65 36.18
CA ALA A 176 -4.16 37.47 37.61
C ALA A 176 -5.37 38.24 38.14
N ILE A 177 -6.37 37.53 38.66
CA ILE A 177 -7.24 38.12 39.67
C ILE A 177 -6.28 38.38 40.82
N GLN A 178 -5.75 39.61 40.87
CA GLN A 178 -5.06 40.14 42.03
C GLN A 178 -6.01 39.89 43.20
N ARG A 179 -5.66 38.95 44.06
CA ARG A 179 -6.23 38.89 45.41
C ARG A 179 -5.69 40.12 46.15
N SER A 180 -6.32 41.26 45.89
CA SER A 180 -6.28 42.41 46.76
C SER A 180 -7.05 42.01 48.01
N THR A 181 -6.33 41.82 49.11
CA THR A 181 -6.88 41.77 50.45
C THR A 181 -7.49 43.13 50.76
N ALA A 182 -8.81 43.26 50.67
CA ALA A 182 -9.54 44.34 51.30
C ALA A 182 -11.00 43.93 51.54
N GLN A 183 -11.33 43.86 52.84
CA GLN A 183 -12.61 44.07 53.51
C GLN A 183 -13.93 43.87 52.74
N GLY A 184 -14.78 43.04 53.35
CA GLY A 184 -16.12 42.72 52.88
C GLY A 184 -17.01 43.94 52.67
N HIS A 185 -17.73 43.90 51.55
CA HIS A 185 -19.03 44.52 51.41
C HIS A 185 -19.90 43.61 50.53
N GLN A 186 -21.06 43.22 51.08
CA GLN A 186 -22.15 42.60 50.33
C GLN A 186 -22.55 43.50 49.16
N LEU A 187 -22.74 42.93 47.97
CA LEU A 187 -23.77 43.40 47.05
C LEU A 187 -24.37 42.21 46.30
N SER A 188 -25.68 42.02 46.49
CA SER A 188 -26.53 41.10 45.77
C SER A 188 -26.53 41.45 44.28
N ALA A 189 -26.05 40.53 43.44
CA ALA A 189 -26.23 40.62 41.99
C ALA A 189 -27.50 39.84 41.63
N LEU A 190 -28.55 40.58 41.25
CA LEU A 190 -29.74 40.04 40.62
C LEU A 190 -29.33 39.36 39.30
N VAL A 191 -29.49 38.04 39.23
CA VAL A 191 -29.28 37.26 38.01
C VAL A 191 -30.50 37.48 37.12
N THR A 192 -30.38 38.37 36.12
CA THR A 192 -31.28 38.36 34.97
C THR A 192 -30.89 37.18 34.05
N PRO A 193 -31.82 36.30 33.66
CA PRO A 193 -31.50 35.22 32.74
C PRO A 193 -31.28 35.83 31.35
N ALA A 194 -30.07 35.70 30.84
CA ALA A 194 -29.77 36.06 29.46
C ALA A 194 -30.65 35.21 28.52
N SER A 195 -31.47 35.89 27.73
CA SER A 195 -32.34 35.32 26.71
C SER A 195 -31.55 34.44 25.73
N ALA A 196 -32.15 33.31 25.37
CA ALA A 196 -31.60 32.21 24.59
C ALA A 196 -31.43 32.48 23.08
N ASP A 197 -30.96 33.67 22.67
CA ASP A 197 -30.86 34.05 21.25
C ASP A 197 -29.53 34.77 20.89
N ALA A 198 -28.42 34.45 21.58
CA ALA A 198 -27.10 34.83 21.09
C ALA A 198 -26.64 33.79 20.04
N PRO A 199 -26.44 34.15 18.75
CA PRO A 199 -25.92 33.22 17.76
C PRO A 199 -24.50 32.79 18.15
N CYS A 200 -24.26 31.48 18.20
CA CYS A 200 -22.92 30.94 18.50
C CYS A 200 -21.88 31.54 17.54
N PRO A 201 -20.68 31.88 18.01
CA PRO A 201 -19.53 31.99 17.13
C PRO A 201 -19.30 30.64 16.44
N ASN A 202 -19.58 30.56 15.14
CA ASN A 202 -19.43 29.32 14.38
C ASN A 202 -17.96 28.88 14.37
N TRP A 203 -17.70 27.68 14.89
CA TRP A 203 -16.38 27.08 14.90
C TRP A 203 -16.47 25.61 14.50
N SER A 204 -15.59 25.21 13.59
CA SER A 204 -15.44 23.82 13.17
C SER A 204 -14.02 23.56 12.71
N THR A 205 -13.49 22.38 13.01
CA THR A 205 -12.25 21.90 12.39
C THR A 205 -12.50 21.47 10.95
N ALA A 206 -11.44 21.35 10.17
CA ALA A 206 -11.48 20.55 8.95
C ALA A 206 -11.86 19.09 9.28
N TRP A 207 -12.36 18.36 8.28
CA TRP A 207 -12.57 16.93 8.40
C TRP A 207 -11.24 16.19 8.45
N GLY A 208 -11.15 15.19 9.32
CA GLY A 208 -10.04 14.24 9.35
C GLY A 208 -9.99 13.36 8.08
N PRO A 209 -8.92 12.57 7.93
CA PRO A 209 -8.81 11.59 6.86
C PRO A 209 -9.92 10.53 6.95
N CYS A 210 -10.20 9.86 5.84
CA CYS A 210 -11.15 8.77 5.81
C CYS A 210 -10.59 7.54 6.56
N SER A 211 -11.44 6.83 7.30
CA SER A 211 -11.05 5.62 8.01
C SER A 211 -10.56 4.49 7.10
N THR A 212 -10.87 4.55 5.80
CA THR A 212 -10.42 3.61 4.77
C THR A 212 -9.58 4.35 3.73
N THR A 213 -8.71 3.63 3.02
CA THR A 213 -7.94 4.17 1.88
C THR A 213 -8.58 3.90 0.53
N CYS A 214 -9.59 3.01 0.48
CA CYS A 214 -10.50 2.78 -0.63
C CYS A 214 -11.88 2.37 -0.07
N GLY A 215 -12.92 2.43 -0.89
CA GLY A 215 -14.28 2.07 -0.48
C GLY A 215 -14.88 3.06 0.51
N LEU A 216 -16.06 2.71 1.01
CA LEU A 216 -16.82 3.55 1.93
C LEU A 216 -16.16 3.52 3.32
N GLY A 217 -15.94 4.69 3.91
CA GLY A 217 -15.39 4.86 5.25
C GLY A 217 -16.06 6.00 6.01
N ILE A 218 -15.52 6.33 7.18
CA ILE A 218 -16.01 7.40 8.05
C ILE A 218 -14.90 8.43 8.25
N ALA A 219 -15.24 9.70 8.08
CA ALA A 219 -14.40 10.84 8.47
C ALA A 219 -15.06 11.56 9.65
N THR A 220 -14.25 12.11 10.55
CA THR A 220 -14.72 12.84 11.75
C THR A 220 -14.29 14.29 11.73
N ARG A 221 -15.06 15.17 12.36
CA ARG A 221 -14.69 16.56 12.66
C ARG A 221 -15.24 16.97 14.02
N VAL A 222 -14.74 18.08 14.58
CA VAL A 222 -15.36 18.73 15.72
C VAL A 222 -16.09 19.98 15.26
N SER A 223 -17.31 20.19 15.72
CA SER A 223 -18.09 21.39 15.43
C SER A 223 -18.93 21.81 16.63
N ASN A 224 -19.17 23.12 16.77
CA ASN A 224 -20.16 23.66 17.71
C ASN A 224 -21.49 24.02 17.02
N GLN A 225 -21.72 23.54 15.80
CA GLN A 225 -22.92 23.78 15.00
C GLN A 225 -24.10 22.92 15.51
N ASN A 226 -24.45 23.07 16.78
CA ASN A 226 -25.66 22.53 17.37
C ASN A 226 -26.42 23.63 18.11
N ARG A 227 -27.67 23.36 18.47
CA ARG A 227 -28.57 24.32 19.13
C ARG A 227 -28.03 24.84 20.48
N PHE A 228 -27.09 24.13 21.08
CA PHE A 228 -26.55 24.43 22.41
C PHE A 228 -25.14 25.04 22.34
N CYS A 229 -24.61 25.31 21.14
CA CYS A 229 -23.25 25.78 20.89
C CYS A 229 -22.15 24.91 21.56
N GLN A 230 -22.44 23.63 21.80
CA GLN A 230 -21.52 22.69 22.44
C GLN A 230 -20.64 22.03 21.40
N LEU A 231 -19.36 21.86 21.71
CA LEU A 231 -18.46 21.14 20.82
C LEU A 231 -18.79 19.65 20.84
N GLU A 232 -19.02 19.08 19.66
CA GLU A 232 -19.37 17.67 19.47
C GLU A 232 -18.55 17.06 18.32
N ILE A 233 -18.40 15.74 18.35
CA ILE A 233 -17.79 14.98 17.25
C ILE A 233 -18.87 14.66 16.22
N GLN A 234 -18.72 15.23 15.03
CA GLN A 234 -19.56 14.92 13.89
C GLN A 234 -18.88 13.86 13.02
N ARG A 235 -19.68 12.95 12.46
CA ARG A 235 -19.25 11.84 11.60
C ARG A 235 -19.86 12.02 10.23
N ARG A 236 -19.10 11.78 9.16
CA ARG A 236 -19.64 11.69 7.80
C ARG A 236 -19.09 10.45 7.10
N LEU A 237 -19.86 9.96 6.14
CA LEU A 237 -19.36 8.98 5.19
C LEU A 237 -18.34 9.64 4.24
N CYS A 238 -17.30 8.89 3.89
CA CYS A 238 -16.30 9.28 2.90
C CYS A 238 -16.02 8.12 1.94
N LEU A 239 -15.63 8.47 0.71
CA LEU A 239 -15.26 7.51 -0.33
C LEU A 239 -14.01 8.05 -1.04
N PRO A 240 -12.78 7.71 -0.56
CA PRO A 240 -11.54 8.27 -1.11
C PRO A 240 -11.30 7.84 -2.56
N ARG A 241 -11.57 6.56 -2.84
CA ARG A 241 -11.51 5.93 -4.16
C ARG A 241 -12.28 4.62 -4.11
N PRO A 242 -12.86 4.13 -5.22
CA PRO A 242 -13.39 2.76 -5.28
C PRO A 242 -12.28 1.76 -4.92
N CYS A 243 -12.60 0.72 -4.16
CA CYS A 243 -11.67 -0.41 -4.06
C CYS A 243 -11.64 -1.11 -5.41
N LEU A 244 -10.45 -1.52 -5.86
CA LEU A 244 -10.35 -2.44 -6.98
C LEU A 244 -11.10 -3.69 -6.54
N ALA A 245 -12.10 -4.09 -7.31
CA ALA A 245 -12.72 -5.39 -7.10
C ALA A 245 -11.58 -6.40 -7.16
N ALA A 246 -11.35 -7.13 -6.05
CA ALA A 246 -10.74 -8.44 -6.17
C ALA A 246 -11.48 -9.11 -7.32
N ARG A 247 -10.76 -9.59 -8.34
CA ARG A 247 -11.35 -10.27 -9.49
C ARG A 247 -12.15 -11.43 -8.91
N SER A 248 -13.43 -11.19 -8.67
CA SER A 248 -14.37 -12.22 -8.31
C SER A 248 -14.43 -13.08 -9.55
N HIS A 249 -13.74 -14.22 -9.50
CA HIS A 249 -14.09 -15.35 -10.33
C HIS A 249 -15.54 -15.66 -9.98
N SER A 250 -16.46 -15.03 -10.72
CA SER A 250 -17.85 -15.43 -10.76
C SER A 250 -17.85 -16.84 -11.31
N SER A 251 -17.91 -17.83 -10.41
CA SER A 251 -18.30 -19.19 -10.73
C SER A 251 -19.71 -19.11 -11.31
N TRP A 252 -19.78 -19.00 -12.64
CA TRP A 252 -21.03 -19.11 -13.37
C TRP A 252 -21.33 -20.60 -13.46
N ASN A 253 -22.04 -21.10 -12.44
CA ASN A 253 -22.75 -22.36 -12.49
C ASN A 253 -23.70 -22.32 -13.70
N SER A 254 -23.39 -23.09 -14.73
CA SER A 254 -24.34 -23.46 -15.77
C SER A 254 -24.60 -24.95 -15.61
N ALA A 255 -25.56 -25.27 -14.75
CA ALA A 255 -26.35 -26.48 -14.93
C ALA A 255 -27.32 -26.19 -16.08
N PHE A 256 -27.25 -26.98 -17.16
CA PHE A 256 -28.33 -27.54 -17.99
C PHE A 256 -27.70 -28.28 -19.17
#